data_AF-A0A9D6AVI9-F1
#
_entry.id   AF-A0A9D6AVI9-F1
#
_cell.length_a   1.000
_cell.length_b   1.000
_cell.length_c   1.000
_cell.angle_alpha   90.00
_cell.angle_beta   90.00
_cell.angle_gamma   90.00
#
_symmetry.space_group_name_H-M   'P 1'
#
loop_
_entity.id
_entity.type
_entity.pdbx_description
1 polymer ?
#
loop_
_entity_poly.entity_id
_entity_poly.type
_entity_poly.pdbx_seq_one_letter_code
_entity_poly.pdbx_strand_id
1 'polypeptide(L)'
;ARMLQTAYVSGAMPELMASLPISGVDGTLKRSKSQVSQGWAHLKSGTLRDSTALAGYVDSASGRRLVVVGIINHANAPAARPALEALVDWAVKEGSR
;
A
#
# COMPACT_ATOMS: atom_id res chain seq x y z
N ALA A 1 3.74 2.05 -11.53
CA ALA A 1 2.35 2.42 -11.21
C ALA A 1 1.36 2.20 -12.35
N ARG A 2 1.74 2.30 -13.64
CA ARG A 2 0.81 2.23 -14.78
C ARG A 2 -0.11 1.01 -14.79
N MET A 3 0.40 -0.17 -14.44
CA MET A 3 -0.42 -1.39 -14.34
C MET A 3 -1.60 -1.23 -13.38
N LEU A 4 -1.38 -0.70 -12.17
CA LEU A 4 -2.45 -0.48 -11.18
C LEU A 4 -3.46 0.58 -11.67
N GLN A 5 -2.99 1.64 -12.33
CA GLN A 5 -3.87 2.63 -12.93
C GLN A 5 -4.75 2.02 -14.04
N THR A 6 -4.18 1.18 -14.89
CA THR A 6 -4.91 0.47 -15.95
C THR A 6 -5.89 -0.54 -15.36
N ALA A 7 -5.49 -1.31 -14.35
CA ALA A 7 -6.36 -2.29 -13.72
C ALA A 7 -7.56 -1.62 -13.04
N TYR A 8 -7.36 -0.47 -12.39
CA TYR A 8 -8.42 0.28 -11.72
C TYR A 8 -9.55 0.73 -12.66
N VAL A 9 -9.23 1.06 -13.91
CA VAL A 9 -10.24 1.48 -14.91
C VAL A 9 -10.75 0.32 -15.77
N SER A 10 -10.28 -0.90 -15.51
CA SER A 10 -10.69 -2.10 -16.25
C SER A 10 -11.77 -2.88 -15.51
N GLY A 11 -12.42 -3.81 -16.21
CA GLY A 11 -13.41 -4.70 -15.61
C GLY A 11 -12.86 -5.62 -14.51
N ALA A 12 -11.54 -5.83 -14.45
CA ALA A 12 -10.89 -6.66 -13.43
C ALA A 12 -10.62 -5.91 -12.11
N MET A 13 -11.01 -4.63 -12.00
CA MET A 13 -10.79 -3.81 -10.82
C MET A 13 -11.31 -4.44 -9.53
N PRO A 14 -12.58 -4.89 -9.42
CA PRO A 14 -13.11 -5.35 -8.14
C PRO A 14 -12.43 -6.65 -7.68
N GLU A 15 -12.10 -7.56 -8.60
CA GLU A 15 -11.40 -8.81 -8.28
C GLU A 15 -9.96 -8.55 -7.86
N LEU A 16 -9.24 -7.71 -8.61
CA LEU A 16 -7.86 -7.37 -8.26
C LEU A 16 -7.82 -6.67 -6.90
N MET A 17 -8.67 -5.67 -6.67
CA MET A 17 -8.68 -4.92 -5.42
C MET A 17 -9.05 -5.80 -4.22
N ALA A 18 -10.04 -6.68 -4.37
CA ALA A 18 -10.43 -7.61 -3.31
C ALA A 18 -9.34 -8.66 -3.01
N SER A 19 -8.49 -8.99 -3.99
CA SER A 19 -7.39 -9.94 -3.77
C SER A 19 -6.20 -9.35 -3.00
N LEU A 20 -6.11 -8.01 -2.90
CA LEU A 20 -5.01 -7.34 -2.22
C LEU A 20 -5.29 -7.29 -0.71
N PRO A 21 -4.30 -7.65 0.14
CA PRO A 21 -4.45 -7.53 1.59
C PRO A 21 -4.79 -6.10 2.04
N ILE A 22 -5.72 -6.01 2.98
CA ILE A 22 -6.12 -4.79 3.66
C ILE A 22 -5.19 -4.55 4.85
N SER A 23 -4.58 -3.36 4.89
CA SER A 23 -3.68 -2.95 5.96
C SER A 23 -4.34 -3.10 7.34
N GLY A 24 -3.66 -3.78 8.27
CA GLY A 24 -4.14 -4.03 9.63
C GLY A 24 -5.23 -5.10 9.77
N VAL A 25 -5.74 -5.66 8.66
CA VAL A 25 -6.90 -6.58 8.70
C VAL A 25 -6.50 -8.00 8.32
N ASP A 26 -5.86 -8.20 7.16
CA ASP A 26 -5.63 -9.53 6.63
C ASP A 26 -4.28 -9.71 5.91
N GLY A 27 -4.08 -10.94 5.41
CA GLY A 27 -2.90 -11.34 4.66
C GLY A 27 -1.58 -10.97 5.33
N THR A 28 -0.63 -10.52 4.52
CA THR A 28 0.71 -10.10 4.97
C THR A 28 0.72 -8.77 5.72
N LEU A 29 -0.40 -8.04 5.76
CA LEU A 29 -0.50 -6.71 6.36
C LEU A 29 -1.32 -6.68 7.65
N LYS A 30 -1.86 -7.83 8.08
CA LYS A 30 -2.54 -7.99 9.37
C LYS A 30 -1.70 -7.52 10.57
N ARG A 31 -0.37 -7.59 10.47
CA ARG A 31 0.57 -7.15 11.52
C ARG A 31 1.08 -5.71 11.34
N SER A 32 0.50 -4.95 10.41
CA SER A 32 0.83 -3.53 10.23
C SER A 32 0.63 -2.79 11.55
N LYS A 33 1.64 -2.02 11.95
CA LYS A 33 1.61 -1.23 13.19
C LYS A 33 1.03 0.17 12.99
N SER A 34 0.91 0.61 11.74
CA SER A 34 0.27 1.89 11.43
C SER A 34 -1.16 1.88 11.94
N GLN A 35 -1.53 2.92 12.69
CA GLN A 35 -2.91 3.19 13.11
C GLN A 35 -3.67 4.00 12.04
N VAL A 36 -2.95 4.73 11.19
CA VAL A 36 -3.53 5.61 10.18
C VAL A 36 -4.06 4.81 9.01
N SER A 37 -3.31 3.80 8.55
CA SER A 37 -3.66 3.05 7.33
C SER A 37 -4.57 1.84 7.56
N GLN A 38 -4.97 1.53 8.79
CA GLN A 38 -5.78 0.34 9.07
C GLN A 38 -7.14 0.40 8.38
N GLY A 39 -7.40 -0.54 7.47
CA GLY A 39 -8.65 -0.55 6.68
C GLY A 39 -8.69 0.43 5.50
N TRP A 40 -7.71 1.33 5.37
CA TRP A 40 -7.69 2.38 4.33
C TRP A 40 -6.80 2.05 3.12
N ALA A 41 -6.12 0.91 3.15
CA ALA A 41 -5.15 0.56 2.13
C ALA A 41 -5.23 -0.92 1.73
N HIS A 42 -5.36 -1.17 0.42
CA HIS A 42 -5.30 -2.47 -0.23
C HIS A 42 -3.96 -2.61 -0.94
N LEU A 43 -3.04 -3.39 -0.38
CA LEU A 43 -1.64 -3.38 -0.79
C LEU A 43 -1.07 -4.80 -0.87
N LYS A 44 -0.36 -5.09 -1.96
CA LYS A 44 0.55 -6.22 -2.01
C LYS A 44 1.86 -5.84 -1.34
N SER A 45 2.33 -6.68 -0.42
CA SER A 45 3.70 -6.60 0.11
C SER A 45 4.67 -7.52 -0.64
N GLY A 46 5.94 -7.14 -0.68
CA GLY A 46 7.04 -7.97 -1.16
C GLY A 46 8.26 -7.79 -0.27
N THR A 47 8.94 -8.89 0.07
CA THR A 47 10.18 -8.85 0.86
C THR A 47 11.13 -9.91 0.31
N LEU A 48 12.38 -9.51 0.07
CA LEU A 48 13.52 -10.37 -0.23
C LEU A 48 14.68 -10.01 0.72
N ARG A 49 15.83 -10.67 0.57
CA ARG A 49 17.01 -10.42 1.43
C ARG A 49 17.46 -8.95 1.40
N ASP A 50 17.45 -8.36 0.21
CA ASP A 50 17.98 -7.04 -0.11
C ASP A 50 16.90 -6.11 -0.69
N SER A 51 15.62 -6.47 -0.55
CA SER A 51 14.51 -5.66 -1.03
C SER A 51 13.30 -5.71 -0.12
N THR A 52 12.61 -4.58 0.03
CA THR A 52 11.29 -4.48 0.66
C THR A 52 10.41 -3.57 -0.18
N ALA A 53 9.16 -3.96 -0.37
CA ALA A 53 8.24 -3.27 -1.26
C ALA A 53 6.79 -3.35 -0.78
N LEU A 54 6.02 -2.36 -1.19
CA LEU A 54 4.56 -2.38 -1.19
C LEU A 54 4.00 -1.71 -2.44
N ALA A 55 2.85 -2.16 -2.90
CA ALA A 55 2.14 -1.54 -4.01
C ALA A 55 0.64 -1.80 -3.94
N GLY A 56 -0.18 -0.81 -4.30
CA GLY A 56 -1.63 -0.97 -4.41
C GLY A 56 -2.39 0.35 -4.29
N TYR A 57 -3.58 0.29 -3.71
CA TYR A 57 -4.53 1.40 -3.62
C TYR A 57 -4.70 1.87 -2.18
N VAL A 58 -4.78 3.18 -2.00
CA VAL A 58 -5.01 3.83 -0.70
C VAL A 58 -6.17 4.81 -0.83
N ASP A 59 -7.12 4.72 0.08
CA ASP A 59 -8.19 5.69 0.21
C ASP A 59 -7.70 6.88 1.03
N SER A 60 -7.73 8.08 0.43
CA SER A 60 -7.33 9.31 1.10
C SER A 60 -8.50 10.00 1.79
N ALA A 61 -8.19 10.79 2.82
CA ALA A 61 -9.15 11.63 3.53
C ALA A 61 -9.84 12.65 2.59
N SER A 62 -9.24 12.98 1.46
CA SER A 62 -9.84 13.82 0.42
C SER A 62 -10.97 13.12 -0.37
N GLY A 63 -11.20 11.82 -0.14
CA GLY A 63 -12.10 10.98 -0.95
C GLY A 63 -11.50 10.52 -2.27
N ARG A 64 -10.20 10.76 -2.51
CA ARG A 64 -9.50 10.27 -3.70
C ARG A 64 -8.88 8.91 -3.39
N ARG A 65 -8.85 8.05 -4.40
CA ARG A 65 -8.07 6.81 -4.35
C ARG A 65 -6.72 7.01 -5.02
N LEU A 66 -5.66 6.83 -4.24
CA LEU A 66 -4.28 6.99 -4.69
C LEU A 66 -3.67 5.64 -5.01
N VAL A 67 -2.83 5.61 -6.05
CA VAL A 67 -1.94 4.47 -6.30
C VAL A 67 -0.62 4.74 -5.58
N VAL A 68 -0.26 3.85 -4.66
CA VAL A 68 1.01 3.92 -3.92
C VAL A 68 1.90 2.77 -4.36
N VAL A 69 3.16 3.07 -4.68
CA VAL A 69 4.19 2.08 -4.99
C VAL A 69 5.48 2.52 -4.32
N GLY A 70 6.02 1.67 -3.45
CA GLY A 70 7.32 1.85 -2.83
C GLY A 70 8.14 0.57 -3.00
N ILE A 71 9.35 0.71 -3.55
CA ILE A 71 10.31 -0.38 -3.72
C ILE A 71 11.65 0.14 -3.22
N ILE A 72 12.23 -0.57 -2.27
CA ILE A 72 13.51 -0.20 -1.65
C ILE A 72 14.45 -1.36 -1.80
N ASN A 73 15.55 -1.15 -2.53
CA ASN A 73 16.61 -2.13 -2.71
C ASN A 73 17.84 -1.67 -1.91
N HIS A 74 18.24 -2.47 -0.94
CA HIS A 74 19.36 -2.18 -0.07
C HIS A 74 19.81 -3.44 0.69
N ALA A 75 21.10 -3.57 1.00
CA ALA A 75 21.60 -4.72 1.79
C ALA A 75 20.93 -4.85 3.17
N ASN A 76 20.42 -3.73 3.70
CA ASN A 76 19.61 -3.65 4.92
C ASN A 76 18.16 -3.19 4.63
N ALA A 77 17.56 -3.64 3.54
CA ALA A 77 16.20 -3.26 3.14
C ALA A 77 15.13 -3.47 4.23
N PRO A 78 15.15 -4.51 5.09
CA PRO A 78 14.14 -4.68 6.14
C PRO A 78 14.01 -3.47 7.08
N ALA A 79 15.10 -2.75 7.33
CA ALA A 79 15.10 -1.55 8.17
C ALA A 79 14.28 -0.38 7.57
N ALA A 80 13.97 -0.41 6.28
CA ALA A 80 13.22 0.64 5.59
C ALA A 80 11.70 0.43 5.62
N ARG A 81 11.20 -0.65 6.25
CA ARG A 81 9.76 -0.91 6.39
C ARG A 81 8.98 0.28 7.00
N PRO A 82 9.47 0.97 8.05
CA PRO A 82 8.76 2.12 8.60
C PRO A 82 8.62 3.29 7.60
N ALA A 83 9.58 3.48 6.69
CA ALA A 83 9.49 4.51 5.66
C ALA A 83 8.38 4.20 4.64
N LEU A 84 8.22 2.91 4.30
CA LEU A 84 7.10 2.46 3.46
C LEU A 84 5.74 2.62 4.16
N GLU A 85 5.66 2.34 5.46
CA GLU A 85 4.44 2.60 6.25
C GLU A 85 4.12 4.09 6.30
N ALA A 86 5.12 4.94 6.52
CA ALA A 86 4.95 6.40 6.52
C ALA A 86 4.46 6.94 5.16
N LEU A 87 4.91 6.35 4.04
CA LEU A 87 4.41 6.69 2.71
C LEU A 87 2.91 6.38 2.56
N VAL A 88 2.46 5.23 3.08
CA VAL A 88 1.03 4.86 3.06
C VAL A 88 0.23 5.79 3.96
N ASP A 89 0.72 6.08 5.17
CA ASP A 89 0.06 6.98 6.12
C ASP A 89 -0.08 8.40 5.57
N TRP A 90 0.94 8.88 4.86
CA TRP A 90 0.88 10.15 4.14
C TRP A 90 -0.22 10.12 3.07
N ALA A 91 -0.32 9.04 2.30
CA ALA A 91 -1.33 8.90 1.25
C ALA A 91 -2.76 8.88 1.84
N VAL A 92 -2.98 8.23 2.98
CA VAL A 92 -4.27 8.27 3.69
C VAL A 92 -4.61 9.69 4.14
N LYS A 93 -3.63 10.44 4.64
CA LYS A 93 -3.83 11.82 5.12
C LYS A 93 -3.95 12.85 3.99
N GLU A 94 -3.72 12.47 2.74
CA GLU A 94 -3.82 13.41 1.63
C GLU A 94 -5.22 14.06 1.59
N GLY A 95 -5.22 15.40 1.57
CA GLY A 95 -6.44 16.23 1.65
C GLY A 95 -6.95 16.55 3.05
N SER A 96 -6.37 15.97 4.11
CA SER A 96 -6.60 16.43 5.49
C SER A 96 -5.68 17.63 5.77
N ARG A 97 -6.27 18.83 5.89
CA ARG A 97 -5.57 20.04 6.33
C ARG A 97 -5.72 20.23 7.83
#